data_AF-A0A1U6HAU4-F1
#
_entry.id   AF-A0A1U6HAU4-F1
#
_cell.length_a   1.000
_cell.length_b   1.000
_cell.length_c   1.000
_cell.angle_alpha   90.00
_cell.angle_beta   90.00
_cell.angle_gamma   90.00
#
_symmetry.space_group_name_H-M   'P 1'
#
loop_
_entity.id
_entity.type
_entity.pdbx_description
1 polymer ?
#
loop_
_entity_poly.entity_id
_entity_poly.type
_entity_poly.pdbx_seq_one_letter_code
_entity_poly.pdbx_strand_id
1 'polypeptide(L)'
;MDRTSKAHGSNGTNGRAPDGQRPRPGRPNFGKGTGNTLSLKWSALHDAAQAVATIAGAAPEVAVDEVRRFPVSMREAGGWRLQHAEQGIADLTSIMEPGLSALLAALARGANPQAAALALWNEFLEARNALLELLPPERQSARRPS
;
A
#
# COMPACT_ATOMS: atom_id res chain seq x y z
N MET A 1 -46.25 -5.32 -61.36
CA MET A 1 -46.25 -6.75 -60.97
C MET A 1 -44.87 -7.28 -61.37
N ASP A 2 -43.99 -7.82 -60.54
CA ASP A 2 -43.96 -8.08 -59.10
C ASP A 2 -42.48 -8.31 -58.69
N ARG A 3 -42.14 -7.78 -57.51
CA ARG A 3 -41.28 -8.31 -56.44
C ARG A 3 -39.98 -9.10 -56.73
N THR A 4 -38.92 -8.56 -56.13
CA THR A 4 -37.78 -9.23 -55.51
C THR A 4 -38.13 -10.48 -54.68
N SER A 5 -37.34 -11.56 -54.79
CA SER A 5 -37.00 -12.43 -53.64
C SER A 5 -35.84 -13.42 -53.91
N LYS A 6 -34.73 -13.21 -53.19
CA LYS A 6 -33.93 -14.15 -52.36
C LYS A 6 -33.93 -15.67 -52.71
N ALA A 7 -32.73 -16.28 -52.78
CA ALA A 7 -32.17 -17.19 -51.76
C ALA A 7 -31.16 -18.23 -52.31
N HIS A 8 -30.30 -18.73 -51.40
CA HIS A 8 -29.42 -19.92 -51.45
C HIS A 8 -28.20 -19.84 -52.39
N GLY A 9 -26.99 -20.26 -52.03
CA GLY A 9 -26.50 -20.96 -50.84
C GLY A 9 -25.17 -21.62 -51.20
N SER A 10 -24.10 -21.17 -50.54
CA SER A 10 -22.91 -21.89 -50.03
C SER A 10 -22.52 -23.26 -50.63
N ASN A 11 -21.24 -23.46 -50.99
CA ASN A 11 -20.24 -24.11 -50.12
C ASN A 11 -18.95 -24.52 -50.86
N GLY A 12 -17.80 -24.38 -50.17
CA GLY A 12 -16.67 -25.30 -50.27
C GLY A 12 -15.43 -24.80 -51.02
N THR A 13 -14.38 -24.43 -50.29
CA THR A 13 -13.19 -25.29 -50.13
C THR A 13 -12.31 -24.81 -48.98
N ASN A 14 -11.92 -25.78 -48.16
CA ASN A 14 -11.21 -25.66 -46.89
C ASN A 14 -9.69 -25.60 -47.14
N GLY A 15 -8.98 -24.76 -46.39
CA GLY A 15 -7.53 -24.52 -46.57
C GLY A 15 -6.81 -24.18 -45.27
N ARG A 16 -6.48 -25.22 -44.50
CA ARG A 16 -5.28 -25.41 -43.67
C ARG A 16 -4.97 -24.34 -42.59
N ALA A 17 -5.28 -24.70 -41.35
CA ALA A 17 -4.81 -24.07 -40.11
C ALA A 17 -3.32 -24.41 -39.81
N PRO A 18 -2.52 -23.46 -39.30
CA PRO A 18 -1.32 -23.77 -38.54
C PRO A 18 -1.59 -23.71 -37.03
N ASP A 19 -1.11 -24.75 -36.36
CA ASP A 19 -0.58 -24.81 -34.99
C ASP A 19 -1.26 -23.98 -33.88
N GLY A 20 -2.02 -24.68 -33.05
CA GLY A 20 -1.49 -25.02 -31.73
C GLY A 20 -1.21 -23.89 -30.74
N GLN A 21 -1.97 -22.80 -30.77
CA GLN A 21 -1.93 -21.80 -29.69
C GLN A 21 -2.65 -22.34 -28.45
N ARG A 22 -1.97 -23.17 -27.65
CA ARG A 22 -2.41 -23.47 -26.28
C ARG A 22 -2.46 -22.15 -25.49
N PRO A 23 -3.54 -21.85 -24.76
CA PRO A 23 -3.56 -20.75 -23.81
C PRO A 23 -2.46 -20.99 -22.78
N ARG A 24 -1.51 -20.07 -22.65
CA ARG A 24 -0.54 -20.11 -21.56
C ARG A 24 -1.35 -20.04 -20.25
N PRO A 25 -1.19 -21.00 -19.31
CA PRO A 25 -1.82 -20.87 -18.00
C PRO A 25 -1.33 -19.56 -17.38
N GLY A 26 -2.28 -18.73 -16.97
CA GLY A 26 -2.03 -17.45 -16.34
C GLY A 26 -1.03 -17.63 -15.21
N ARG A 27 0.11 -16.95 -15.32
CA ARG A 27 1.04 -16.81 -14.21
C ARG A 27 0.24 -16.16 -13.09
N PRO A 28 -0.03 -16.84 -11.97
CA PRO A 28 -0.90 -16.24 -10.98
C PRO A 28 -0.15 -15.06 -10.35
N ASN A 29 -0.78 -13.91 -10.45
CA ASN A 29 -0.25 -12.64 -9.98
C ASN A 29 -0.43 -12.50 -8.46
N PHE A 30 0.09 -13.46 -7.69
CA PHE A 30 -0.02 -13.52 -6.23
C PHE A 30 0.81 -12.44 -5.50
N GLY A 31 1.51 -11.55 -6.23
CA GLY A 31 2.37 -10.51 -5.66
C GLY A 31 1.86 -9.06 -5.77
N LYS A 32 0.81 -8.78 -6.56
CA LYS A 32 0.26 -7.41 -6.66
C LYS A 32 -0.75 -7.08 -5.56
N GLY A 33 -1.45 -8.08 -5.02
CA GLY A 33 -2.44 -7.88 -3.97
C GLY A 33 -1.83 -7.37 -2.67
N THR A 34 -0.73 -7.98 -2.23
CA THR A 34 0.00 -7.60 -1.00
C THR A 34 0.65 -6.22 -1.10
N GLY A 35 1.21 -5.86 -2.26
CA GLY A 35 1.85 -4.56 -2.46
C GLY A 35 0.89 -3.35 -2.38
N ASN A 36 -0.35 -3.52 -2.82
CA ASN A 36 -1.39 -2.51 -2.63
C ASN A 36 -1.82 -2.45 -1.15
N THR A 37 -1.96 -3.61 -0.51
CA THR A 37 -2.32 -3.69 0.91
C THR A 37 -1.31 -3.02 1.84
N LEU A 38 0.00 -3.19 1.62
CA LEU A 38 1.03 -2.51 2.41
C LEU A 38 0.91 -0.98 2.31
N SER A 39 0.74 -0.47 1.09
CA SER A 39 0.63 0.97 0.82
C SER A 39 -0.63 1.55 1.46
N LEU A 40 -1.75 0.84 1.38
CA LEU A 40 -3.01 1.22 2.00
C LEU A 40 -2.91 1.23 3.53
N LYS A 41 -2.35 0.18 4.14
CA LYS A 41 -2.15 0.12 5.60
C LYS A 41 -1.23 1.22 6.09
N TRP A 42 -0.14 1.48 5.37
CA TRP A 42 0.78 2.57 5.68
C TRP A 42 0.08 3.94 5.64
N SER A 43 -0.66 4.22 4.57
CA SER A 43 -1.43 5.48 4.47
C SER A 43 -2.44 5.62 5.60
N ALA A 44 -3.24 4.58 5.85
CA ALA A 44 -4.26 4.61 6.90
C ALA A 44 -3.65 4.79 8.30
N LEU A 45 -2.50 4.17 8.56
CA LEU A 45 -1.75 4.34 9.80
C LEU A 45 -1.29 5.79 9.98
N HIS A 46 -0.79 6.42 8.91
CA HIS A 46 -0.42 7.82 8.92
C HIS A 46 -1.63 8.74 9.12
N ASP A 47 -2.77 8.45 8.50
CA ASP A 47 -4.00 9.22 8.70
C ASP A 47 -4.47 9.15 10.17
N ALA A 48 -4.42 7.96 10.79
CA ALA A 48 -4.69 7.79 12.22
C ALA A 48 -3.69 8.58 13.08
N ALA A 49 -2.41 8.57 12.73
CA ALA A 49 -1.38 9.31 13.46
C ALA A 49 -1.57 10.83 13.36
N GLN A 50 -2.02 11.36 12.21
CA GLN A 50 -2.37 12.78 12.09
C GLN A 50 -3.57 13.17 12.96
N ALA A 51 -4.56 12.29 13.10
CA ALA A 51 -5.66 12.51 14.05
C ALA A 51 -5.14 12.58 15.49
N VAL A 52 -4.23 11.68 15.89
CA VAL A 52 -3.59 11.71 17.21
C VAL A 52 -2.77 12.99 17.42
N ALA A 53 -1.96 13.40 16.44
CA ALA A 53 -1.18 14.65 16.49
C ALA A 53 -2.08 15.88 16.68
N THR A 54 -3.23 15.91 16.00
CA THR A 54 -4.24 16.96 16.15
C THR A 54 -4.78 17.02 17.58
N ILE A 55 -5.11 15.87 18.18
CA ILE A 55 -5.59 15.80 19.57
C ILE A 55 -4.48 16.21 20.56
N ALA A 56 -3.22 15.88 20.26
CA ALA A 56 -2.06 16.28 21.05
C ALA A 56 -1.74 17.79 20.97
N GLY A 57 -2.28 18.50 19.98
CA GLY A 57 -1.87 19.87 19.66
C GLY A 57 -0.43 19.93 19.13
N ALA A 58 0.05 18.85 18.54
CA ALA A 58 1.38 18.78 17.93
C ALA A 58 1.36 19.48 16.56
N ALA A 59 2.51 20.02 16.15
CA ALA A 59 2.65 20.62 14.83
C ALA A 59 2.46 19.55 13.74
N PRO A 60 1.81 19.89 12.60
CA PRO A 60 1.71 18.99 11.46
C PRO A 60 3.10 18.55 11.02
N GLU A 61 3.28 17.24 10.85
CA GLU A 61 4.55 16.74 10.35
C GLU A 61 4.72 17.09 8.87
N VAL A 62 5.90 17.59 8.52
CA VAL A 62 6.26 17.81 7.12
C VAL A 62 6.41 16.45 6.46
N ALA A 63 5.59 16.19 5.44
CA ALA A 63 5.63 14.92 4.72
C ALA A 63 7.00 14.71 4.06
N VAL A 64 7.81 13.84 4.66
CA VAL A 64 9.15 13.49 4.16
C VAL A 64 9.03 12.49 3.01
N ASP A 65 9.83 12.66 1.95
CA ASP A 65 9.78 11.80 0.76
C ASP A 65 10.05 10.32 1.09
N GLU A 66 10.85 10.03 2.11
CA GLU A 66 11.15 8.68 2.59
C GLU A 66 9.90 7.97 3.11
N VAL A 67 9.08 8.68 3.90
CA VAL A 67 7.79 8.17 4.41
C VAL A 67 6.87 7.80 3.25
N ARG A 68 6.79 8.64 2.22
CA ARG A 68 5.93 8.39 1.05
C ARG A 68 6.43 7.23 0.20
N ARG A 69 7.75 7.13 0.00
CA ARG A 69 8.37 6.09 -0.85
C ARG A 69 8.48 4.73 -0.15
N PHE A 70 8.39 4.69 1.17
CA PHE A 70 8.60 3.49 1.97
C PHE A 70 7.89 2.22 1.46
N PRO A 71 6.56 2.20 1.19
CA PRO A 71 5.89 0.98 0.72
C PRO A 71 6.38 0.48 -0.64
N VAL A 72 6.81 1.40 -1.51
CA VAL A 72 7.37 1.05 -2.82
C VAL A 72 8.76 0.44 -2.63
N SER A 73 9.62 1.11 -1.87
CA SER A 73 10.98 0.65 -1.58
C SER A 73 11.01 -0.72 -0.89
N MET A 74 10.12 -0.97 0.08
CA MET A 74 10.03 -2.27 0.76
C MET A 74 9.63 -3.39 -0.19
N ARG A 75 8.68 -3.12 -1.10
CA ARG A 75 8.24 -4.10 -2.10
C ARG A 75 9.36 -4.44 -3.10
N GLU A 76 10.12 -3.44 -3.52
CA GLU A 76 11.26 -3.63 -4.41
C GLU A 76 12.40 -4.40 -3.73
N ALA A 77 12.64 -4.15 -2.45
CA ALA A 77 13.62 -4.88 -1.66
C ALA A 77 13.21 -6.34 -1.43
N GLY A 78 11.91 -6.58 -1.14
CA GLY A 78 11.37 -7.91 -0.86
C GLY A 78 12.02 -8.60 0.33
N GLY A 79 11.82 -9.93 0.42
CA GLY A 79 12.47 -10.77 1.42
C GLY A 79 12.22 -10.35 2.87
N TRP A 80 13.24 -10.47 3.71
CA TRP A 80 13.13 -10.21 5.15
C TRP A 80 12.74 -8.76 5.48
N ARG A 81 13.16 -7.78 4.67
CA ARG A 81 12.81 -6.36 4.88
C ARG A 81 11.31 -6.12 4.70
N LEU A 82 10.74 -6.68 3.64
CA LEU A 82 9.30 -6.59 3.39
C LEU A 82 8.51 -7.26 4.51
N GLN A 83 8.92 -8.46 4.94
CA GLN A 83 8.24 -9.17 6.03
C GLN A 83 8.31 -8.39 7.36
N HIS A 84 9.47 -7.82 7.69
CA HIS A 84 9.61 -6.98 8.89
C HIS A 84 8.79 -5.69 8.79
N ALA A 85 8.73 -5.06 7.62
CA ALA A 85 7.88 -3.89 7.40
C ALA A 85 6.39 -4.21 7.55
N GLU A 86 5.94 -5.34 7.00
CA GLU A 86 4.55 -5.81 7.13
C GLU A 86 4.19 -6.09 8.59
N GLN A 87 5.08 -6.74 9.33
CA GLN A 87 4.89 -7.03 10.76
C GLN A 87 4.85 -5.74 11.58
N GLY A 88 5.84 -4.85 11.42
CA GLY A 88 5.88 -3.63 12.22
C GLY A 88 4.73 -2.67 11.93
N ILE A 89 4.18 -2.64 10.69
CA ILE A 89 2.93 -1.93 10.41
C ILE A 89 1.75 -2.58 11.12
N ALA A 90 1.67 -3.91 11.16
CA ALA A 90 0.61 -4.61 11.88
C ALA A 90 0.69 -4.33 13.39
N ASP A 91 1.89 -4.33 13.97
CA ASP A 91 2.13 -4.03 15.38
C ASP A 91 1.73 -2.60 15.70
N LEU A 92 2.15 -1.62 14.89
CA LEU A 92 1.75 -0.23 15.04
C LEU A 92 0.23 -0.06 14.94
N THR A 93 -0.41 -0.73 13.99
CA THR A 93 -1.88 -0.69 13.84
C THR A 93 -2.57 -1.20 15.11
N SER A 94 -2.05 -2.27 15.71
CA SER A 94 -2.61 -2.88 16.92
C SER A 94 -2.57 -1.97 18.16
N ILE A 95 -1.66 -0.99 18.17
CA ILE A 95 -1.56 0.03 19.23
C ILE A 95 -2.40 1.26 18.87
N MET A 96 -2.31 1.71 17.62
CA MET A 96 -2.93 2.94 17.15
C MET A 96 -4.46 2.88 17.15
N GLU A 97 -5.07 1.78 16.70
CA GLU A 97 -6.53 1.64 16.65
C GLU A 97 -7.19 1.76 18.03
N PRO A 98 -6.81 0.97 19.05
CA PRO A 98 -7.38 1.12 20.38
C PRO A 98 -6.97 2.43 21.05
N GLY A 99 -5.73 2.92 20.82
CA GLY A 99 -5.26 4.20 21.36
C GLY A 99 -6.10 5.37 20.90
N LEU A 100 -6.28 5.52 19.58
CA LEU A 100 -7.12 6.57 19.00
C LEU A 100 -8.58 6.45 19.45
N SER A 101 -9.13 5.23 19.49
CA SER A 101 -10.49 4.99 20.00
C SER A 101 -10.65 5.47 21.46
N ALA A 102 -9.67 5.19 22.32
CA ALA A 102 -9.68 5.65 23.70
C ALA A 102 -9.60 7.18 23.83
N LEU A 103 -8.78 7.84 23.00
CA LEU A 103 -8.68 9.30 22.96
C LEU A 103 -10.02 9.94 22.54
N LEU A 104 -10.65 9.42 21.48
CA LEU A 104 -11.95 9.89 21.01
C LEU A 104 -13.04 9.70 22.08
N ALA A 105 -13.04 8.56 22.77
CA ALA A 105 -13.97 8.30 23.86
C ALA A 105 -13.73 9.23 25.07
N ALA A 106 -12.49 9.62 25.35
CA ALA A 106 -12.18 10.61 26.39
C ALA A 106 -12.69 12.01 26.01
N LEU A 107 -12.49 12.44 24.77
CA LEU A 107 -13.03 13.70 24.24
C LEU A 107 -14.56 13.72 24.31
N ALA A 108 -15.22 12.64 23.92
CA ALA A 108 -16.68 12.52 23.97
C ALA A 108 -17.24 12.63 25.41
N ARG A 109 -16.43 12.32 26.43
CA ARG A 109 -16.75 12.46 27.85
C ARG A 109 -16.37 13.82 28.43
N GLY A 110 -15.83 14.74 27.62
CA GLY A 110 -15.37 16.06 28.06
C GLY A 110 -14.05 16.06 28.83
N ALA A 111 -13.30 14.94 28.81
CA ALA A 111 -11.97 14.89 29.40
C ALA A 111 -10.94 15.56 28.48
N ASN A 112 -9.78 15.92 29.04
CA ASN A 112 -8.63 16.37 28.25
C ASN A 112 -7.60 15.23 28.10
N PRO A 113 -7.54 14.55 26.95
CA PRO A 113 -6.59 13.47 26.71
C PRO A 113 -5.28 13.91 26.07
N GLN A 114 -4.98 15.20 26.01
CA GLN A 114 -3.83 15.74 25.27
C GLN A 114 -2.50 15.09 25.66
N ALA A 115 -2.25 14.88 26.96
CA ALA A 115 -1.02 14.24 27.42
C ALA A 115 -0.89 12.78 26.94
N ALA A 116 -1.99 12.03 26.94
CA ALA A 116 -2.02 10.66 26.42
C ALA A 116 -1.84 10.64 24.89
N ALA A 117 -2.44 11.60 24.18
CA ALA A 117 -2.26 11.75 22.74
C ALA A 117 -0.80 12.07 22.38
N LEU A 118 -0.13 12.93 23.16
CA LEU A 118 1.28 13.25 22.94
C LEU A 118 2.18 12.03 23.14
N ALA A 119 1.91 11.20 24.15
CA ALA A 119 2.66 9.95 24.36
C ALA A 119 2.50 9.00 23.16
N LEU A 120 1.26 8.75 22.73
CA LEU A 120 0.98 7.88 21.57
C LEU A 120 1.58 8.44 20.27
N TRP A 121 1.57 9.76 20.09
CA TRP A 121 2.21 10.41 18.95
C TRP A 121 3.73 10.18 18.93
N ASN A 122 4.40 10.32 20.07
CA ASN A 122 5.84 10.08 20.16
C ASN A 122 6.19 8.61 19.91
N GLU A 123 5.43 7.67 20.47
CA GLU A 123 5.60 6.24 20.21
C GLU A 123 5.46 5.91 18.72
N PHE A 124 4.47 6.51 18.04
CA PHE A 124 4.32 6.36 16.60
C PHE A 124 5.54 6.90 15.84
N LEU A 125 6.05 8.08 16.19
CA LEU A 125 7.23 8.66 15.55
C LEU A 125 8.46 7.77 15.70
N GLU A 126 8.72 7.27 16.90
CA GLU A 126 9.86 6.39 17.19
C GLU A 126 9.77 5.08 16.39
N ALA A 127 8.64 4.40 16.46
CA ALA A 127 8.42 3.15 15.76
C ALA A 127 8.44 3.32 14.23
N ARG A 128 7.87 4.41 13.72
CA ARG A 128 7.93 4.73 12.29
C ARG A 128 9.38 4.98 11.85
N ASN A 129 10.16 5.74 12.62
CA ASN A 129 11.56 6.00 12.29
C ASN A 129 12.36 4.68 12.25
N ALA A 130 12.11 3.76 13.18
CA ALA A 130 12.69 2.42 13.16
C ALA A 130 12.29 1.62 11.90
N LEU A 131 11.06 1.78 11.40
CA LEU A 131 10.66 1.17 10.12
C LEU A 131 11.41 1.80 8.94
N LEU A 132 11.63 3.11 8.94
CA LEU A 132 12.38 3.78 7.87
C LEU A 132 13.84 3.31 7.82
N GLU A 133 14.44 2.88 8.93
CA GLU A 133 15.78 2.27 8.95
C GLU A 133 15.86 0.95 8.16
N LEU A 134 14.72 0.29 7.88
CA LEU A 134 14.68 -0.89 7.01
C LEU A 134 14.91 -0.55 5.53
N LEU A 135 14.80 0.74 5.15
CA LEU A 135 15.03 1.17 3.78
C LEU A 135 16.37 0.62 3.27
N PRO A 136 16.40 0.01 2.07
CA PRO A 136 17.66 -0.38 1.48
C PRO A 136 18.53 0.88 1.38
N PRO A 137 19.85 0.77 1.63
CA PRO A 137 20.74 1.91 1.45
C PRO A 137 20.51 2.43 0.03
N GLU A 138 20.32 3.74 -0.09
CA GLU A 138 20.25 4.43 -1.39
C GLU A 138 21.42 3.87 -2.20
N ARG A 139 21.12 3.14 -3.30
CA ARG A 139 22.17 2.61 -4.16
C ARG A 139 22.91 3.83 -4.64
N GLN A 140 24.05 4.13 -4.02
CA GLN A 140 24.93 5.23 -4.39
C GLN A 140 25.07 5.11 -5.88
N SER A 141 24.48 6.08 -6.59
CA SER A 141 24.49 6.16 -8.04
C SER A 141 25.88 5.76 -8.49
N ALA A 142 25.96 4.58 -9.10
CA ALA A 142 27.18 4.05 -9.68
C ALA A 142 27.54 4.96 -10.85
N ARG A 143 28.14 6.10 -10.51
CA ARG A 143 28.78 7.03 -11.42
C ARG A 143 29.81 7.85 -10.65
N ARG A 144 30.93 7.20 -10.36
CA ARG A 144 32.26 7.83 -10.44
C ARG A 144 32.97 7.22 -11.65
N PRO A 145 33.90 7.90 -12.37
CA PRO A 145 34.40 9.28 -12.24
C PRO A 145 34.30 10.07 -13.58
N SER A 146 34.77 11.31 -13.62
CA SER A 146 35.35 11.91 -14.85
C SER A 146 36.81 12.18 -14.59
#